data_AF-A0A2E9DXE7-F1
#
_entry.id   AF-A0A2E9DXE7-F1
#
_cell.length_a   1.000
_cell.length_b   1.000
_cell.length_c   1.000
_cell.angle_alpha   90.00
_cell.angle_beta   90.00
_cell.angle_gamma   90.00
#
_symmetry.space_group_name_H-M   'P 1'
#
loop_
_entity.id
_entity.type
_entity.pdbx_description
1 polymer ?
#
loop_
_entity_poly.entity_id
_entity_poly.type
_entity_poly.pdbx_seq_one_letter_code
_entity_poly.pdbx_strand_id
1 'polypeptide(L)'
;MRDFKIFYDRDMDAAITTVKPHFNTIAEVLCFSANYAYCLGKKKKIGNDKVEVASGAVEKNAEYIYAIALQDTKDPKILEDSNECCRIFEMYANAGMHEIHKKLQKNLDRDPEGIKTLLELILKQRNSLKDIDDEEEEIVLP
;
A
#
# COMPACT_ATOMS: atom_id res chain seq x y z
N MET A 1 9.40 5.66 22.99
CA MET A 1 8.95 5.91 21.62
C MET A 1 8.92 4.56 20.93
N ARG A 2 7.82 4.16 20.28
CA ARG A 2 7.78 2.90 19.53
C ARG A 2 8.56 3.14 18.24
N ASP A 3 9.60 2.37 18.00
CA ASP A 3 10.48 2.54 16.83
C ASP A 3 9.87 1.78 15.65
N PHE A 4 9.14 2.47 14.78
CA PHE A 4 8.58 1.87 13.58
C PHE A 4 9.64 1.83 12.48
N LYS A 5 10.10 0.63 12.14
CA LYS A 5 11.00 0.40 11.01
C LYS A 5 10.24 -0.34 9.93
N ILE A 6 10.05 0.35 8.81
CA ILE A 6 9.36 -0.17 7.64
C ILE A 6 10.30 -0.13 6.45
N PHE A 7 10.38 -1.25 5.75
CA PHE A 7 11.19 -1.46 4.57
C PHE A 7 10.35 -1.88 3.36
N TYR A 8 10.87 -1.59 2.16
CA TYR A 8 10.37 -2.14 0.90
C TYR A 8 11.55 -2.63 0.04
N ASP A 9 11.31 -3.52 -0.92
CA ASP A 9 12.36 -4.04 -1.81
C ASP A 9 12.89 -2.94 -2.74
N ARG A 10 14.21 -2.79 -2.86
CA ARG A 10 14.82 -1.72 -3.70
C ARG A 10 14.39 -1.78 -5.16
N ASP A 11 14.11 -2.98 -5.69
CA ASP A 11 13.63 -3.16 -7.07
C ASP A 11 12.27 -2.48 -7.33
N MET A 12 11.55 -2.07 -6.28
CA MET A 12 10.30 -1.31 -6.36
C MET A 12 10.50 0.21 -6.46
N ASP A 13 11.73 0.74 -6.43
CA ASP A 13 11.99 2.19 -6.53
C ASP A 13 11.37 2.83 -7.80
N ALA A 14 11.37 2.10 -8.92
CA ALA A 14 10.74 2.56 -10.15
C ALA A 14 9.22 2.72 -9.99
N ALA A 15 8.56 1.75 -9.36
CA ALA A 15 7.14 1.83 -9.08
C ALA A 15 6.83 2.95 -8.08
N ILE A 16 7.65 3.12 -7.04
CA ILE A 16 7.48 4.23 -6.09
C ILE A 16 7.61 5.56 -6.82
N THR A 17 8.58 5.72 -7.73
CA THR A 17 8.76 6.97 -8.48
C THR A 17 7.54 7.31 -9.32
N THR A 18 6.89 6.31 -9.94
CA THR A 18 5.65 6.50 -10.70
C THR A 18 4.46 6.82 -9.80
N VAL A 19 4.33 6.14 -8.66
CA VAL A 19 3.12 6.21 -7.81
C VAL A 19 3.16 7.38 -6.83
N LYS A 20 4.34 7.67 -6.24
CA LYS A 20 4.54 8.67 -5.18
C LYS A 20 4.02 10.06 -5.52
N PRO A 21 4.06 10.59 -6.77
CA PRO A 21 3.48 11.89 -7.09
C PRO A 21 1.99 12.03 -6.75
N HIS A 22 1.26 10.93 -6.59
CA HIS A 22 -0.16 10.90 -6.22
C HIS A 22 -0.40 10.79 -4.70
N PHE A 23 0.67 10.79 -3.91
CA PHE A 23 0.65 10.67 -2.45
C PHE A 23 1.59 11.70 -1.83
N ASN A 24 1.33 12.11 -0.59
CA ASN A 24 2.19 13.07 0.11
C ASN A 24 3.51 12.41 0.54
N THR A 25 3.46 11.13 0.92
CA THR A 25 4.62 10.40 1.46
C THR A 25 4.73 8.98 0.93
N ILE A 26 5.93 8.40 1.01
CA ILE A 26 6.14 6.98 0.70
C ILE A 26 5.34 6.09 1.67
N ALA A 27 5.17 6.50 2.94
CA ALA A 27 4.37 5.76 3.90
C ALA A 27 2.91 5.61 3.45
N GLU A 28 2.33 6.66 2.85
CA GLU A 28 0.97 6.59 2.27
C GLU A 28 0.91 5.65 1.05
N VAL A 29 1.94 5.66 0.19
CA VAL A 29 2.06 4.69 -0.92
C VAL A 29 2.08 3.26 -0.40
N LEU A 30 2.83 3.00 0.69
CA LEU A 30 2.87 1.68 1.32
C LEU A 30 1.54 1.31 1.97
N CYS A 31 0.82 2.26 2.57
CA CYS A 31 -0.51 2.01 3.13
C CYS A 31 -1.51 1.62 2.02
N PHE A 32 -1.51 2.34 0.90
CA PHE A 32 -2.32 1.99 -0.27
C PHE A 32 -1.97 0.58 -0.79
N SER A 33 -0.68 0.31 -0.95
CA SER A 33 -0.17 -0.98 -1.43
C SER A 33 -0.54 -2.13 -0.50
N ALA A 34 -0.42 -1.93 0.81
CA ALA A 34 -0.77 -2.93 1.81
C ALA A 34 -2.27 -3.28 1.77
N ASN A 35 -3.14 -2.28 1.71
CA ASN A 35 -4.57 -2.49 1.59
C ASN A 35 -4.94 -3.22 0.30
N TYR A 36 -4.34 -2.81 -0.83
CA TYR A 36 -4.57 -3.47 -2.12
C TYR A 36 -4.14 -4.94 -2.07
N ALA A 37 -2.98 -5.25 -1.50
CA ALA A 37 -2.50 -6.62 -1.35
C ALA A 37 -3.34 -7.47 -0.40
N TYR A 38 -3.80 -6.88 0.71
CA TYR A 38 -4.71 -7.52 1.66
C TYR A 38 -6.01 -7.94 0.97
N CYS A 39 -6.59 -7.05 0.15
CA CYS A 39 -7.79 -7.36 -0.63
C CYS A 39 -7.56 -8.47 -1.66
N LEU A 40 -6.33 -8.62 -2.17
CA LEU A 40 -5.94 -9.73 -3.05
C LEU A 40 -5.55 -11.01 -2.29
N GLY A 41 -5.46 -10.97 -0.95
CA GLY A 41 -4.96 -12.07 -0.13
C GLY A 41 -3.47 -12.39 -0.38
N LYS A 42 -2.67 -11.39 -0.76
CA LYS A 42 -1.25 -11.58 -1.15
C LYS A 42 -0.30 -11.01 -0.11
N LYS A 43 0.74 -11.79 0.20
CA LYS A 43 1.87 -11.38 1.04
C LYS A 43 3.18 -11.72 0.36
N LYS A 44 4.21 -10.90 0.59
CA LYS A 44 5.56 -11.11 0.07
C LYS A 44 6.59 -10.64 1.09
N LYS A 45 7.52 -11.51 1.46
CA LYS A 45 8.63 -11.14 2.35
C LYS A 45 9.53 -10.10 1.67
N ILE A 46 10.08 -9.18 2.47
CA ILE A 46 11.13 -8.25 2.05
C ILE A 46 12.42 -9.04 1.78
N GLY A 47 13.09 -8.72 0.69
CA GLY A 47 14.40 -9.25 0.32
C GLY A 47 15.54 -8.65 1.14
N ASN A 48 16.76 -9.05 0.80
CA ASN A 48 17.97 -8.54 1.48
C ASN A 48 18.32 -7.12 1.04
N ASP A 49 18.03 -6.76 -0.22
CA ASP A 49 18.23 -5.40 -0.73
C ASP A 49 16.94 -4.59 -0.56
N LYS A 50 16.94 -3.75 0.47
CA LYS A 50 15.75 -3.05 0.95
C LYS A 50 16.05 -1.59 1.25
N VAL A 51 15.01 -0.78 1.21
CA VAL A 51 15.04 0.65 1.51
C VAL A 51 14.20 0.92 2.74
N GLU A 52 14.76 1.64 3.70
CA GLU A 52 14.04 2.08 4.91
C GLU A 52 13.23 3.35 4.62
N VAL A 53 11.99 3.39 5.10
CA VAL A 53 11.13 4.57 5.01
C VAL A 53 11.34 5.46 6.21
N ALA A 54 11.37 6.78 6.00
CA ALA A 54 11.57 7.76 7.06
C ALA A 54 10.58 7.58 8.22
N SER A 55 11.10 7.33 9.43
CA SER A 55 10.32 6.94 10.61
C SER A 55 9.19 7.91 10.95
N GLY A 56 9.42 9.23 10.82
CA GLY A 56 8.38 10.23 11.09
C GLY A 56 7.19 10.19 10.13
N ALA A 57 7.35 9.68 8.91
CA ALA A 57 6.24 9.45 7.99
C ALA A 57 5.48 8.16 8.33
N VAL A 58 6.21 7.14 8.79
CA VAL A 58 5.64 5.86 9.24
C VAL A 58 4.81 6.05 10.51
N GLU A 59 5.33 6.77 11.49
CA GLU A 59 4.64 7.07 12.76
C GLU A 59 3.30 7.77 12.55
N LYS A 60 3.23 8.68 11.57
CA LYS A 60 1.99 9.38 11.19
C LYS A 60 0.91 8.48 10.57
N ASN A 61 1.28 7.26 10.18
CA ASN A 61 0.40 6.28 9.54
C ASN A 61 0.34 4.97 10.35
N ALA A 62 0.74 5.00 11.64
CA ALA A 62 0.87 3.82 12.47
C ALA A 62 -0.46 3.07 12.66
N GLU A 63 -1.59 3.78 12.65
CA GLU A 63 -2.93 3.19 12.72
C GLU A 63 -3.20 2.20 11.59
N TYR A 64 -2.68 2.45 10.37
CA TYR A 64 -2.83 1.53 9.24
C TYR A 64 -2.00 0.26 9.41
N ILE A 65 -0.81 0.38 9.99
CA ILE A 65 0.06 -0.76 10.31
C ILE A 65 -0.65 -1.69 11.29
N TYR A 66 -1.19 -1.12 12.37
CA TYR A 66 -1.95 -1.89 13.36
C TYR A 66 -3.25 -2.46 12.79
N ALA A 67 -3.98 -1.70 11.96
CA ALA A 67 -5.22 -2.15 11.36
C ALA A 67 -4.99 -3.38 10.45
N ILE A 68 -3.95 -3.35 9.61
CA ILE A 68 -3.59 -4.50 8.77
C ILE A 68 -3.19 -5.71 9.63
N ALA A 69 -2.39 -5.50 10.68
CA ALA A 69 -1.99 -6.59 11.57
C ALA A 69 -3.20 -7.24 12.28
N LEU A 70 -4.11 -6.43 12.82
CA LEU A 70 -5.37 -6.91 13.41
C LEU A 70 -6.25 -7.66 12.41
N GLN A 71 -6.37 -7.12 11.20
CA GLN A 71 -7.15 -7.76 10.14
C GLN A 71 -6.53 -9.09 9.71
N ASP A 72 -5.22 -9.23 9.76
CA ASP A 72 -4.52 -10.45 9.41
C ASP A 72 -4.62 -11.53 10.48
N THR A 73 -4.32 -11.19 11.73
CA THR A 73 -4.26 -12.16 12.83
C THR A 73 -5.63 -12.50 13.40
N LYS A 74 -6.59 -11.56 13.28
CA LYS A 74 -7.88 -11.60 14.00
C LYS A 74 -7.72 -11.75 15.52
N ASP A 75 -6.58 -11.34 16.07
CA ASP A 75 -6.26 -11.40 17.50
C ASP A 75 -5.77 -10.04 17.99
N PRO A 76 -6.48 -9.36 18.92
CA PRO A 76 -6.08 -8.06 19.44
C PRO A 76 -4.76 -8.07 20.21
N LYS A 77 -4.28 -9.22 20.68
CA LYS A 77 -2.96 -9.32 21.35
C LYS A 77 -1.80 -8.91 20.44
N ILE A 78 -1.98 -8.95 19.13
CA ILE A 78 -0.97 -8.50 18.17
C ILE A 78 -0.53 -7.05 18.41
N LEU A 79 -1.42 -6.22 18.96
CA LEU A 79 -1.14 -4.80 19.22
C LEU A 79 -0.07 -4.56 20.29
N GLU A 80 0.23 -5.57 21.11
CA GLU A 80 1.32 -5.53 22.08
C GLU A 80 2.69 -5.68 21.41
N ASP A 81 2.75 -6.29 20.21
CA ASP A 81 3.98 -6.50 19.44
C ASP A 81 4.03 -5.60 18.20
N SER A 82 4.59 -4.40 18.38
CA SER A 82 4.73 -3.43 17.29
C SER A 82 5.68 -3.89 16.19
N ASN A 83 6.69 -4.73 16.52
CA ASN A 83 7.63 -5.24 15.52
C ASN A 83 6.93 -6.24 14.60
N GLU A 84 6.13 -7.13 15.18
CA GLU A 84 5.34 -8.08 14.39
C GLU A 84 4.26 -7.36 13.57
N CYS A 85 3.63 -6.31 14.12
CA CYS A 85 2.72 -5.46 13.34
C CYS A 85 3.40 -4.85 12.11
N CYS A 86 4.60 -4.27 12.31
CA CYS A 86 5.43 -3.75 11.21
C CYS A 86 5.72 -4.84 10.19
N ARG A 87 6.16 -6.02 10.63
CA ARG A 87 6.48 -7.15 9.75
C ARG A 87 5.29 -7.61 8.91
N ILE A 88 4.10 -7.73 9.51
CA ILE A 88 2.87 -8.12 8.80
C ILE A 88 2.51 -7.05 7.76
N PHE A 89 2.53 -5.78 8.15
CA PHE A 89 2.26 -4.67 7.25
C PHE A 89 3.25 -4.64 6.08
N GLU A 90 4.55 -4.76 6.34
CA GLU A 90 5.60 -4.81 5.31
C GLU A 90 5.35 -5.92 4.29
N MET A 91 4.92 -7.09 4.76
CA MET A 91 4.63 -8.21 3.86
C MET A 91 3.49 -7.91 2.89
N TYR A 92 2.47 -7.20 3.34
CA TYR A 92 1.36 -6.74 2.49
C TYR A 92 1.80 -5.58 1.60
N ALA A 93 2.45 -4.56 2.16
CA ALA A 93 2.93 -3.40 1.43
C ALA A 93 3.84 -3.82 0.25
N ASN A 94 4.77 -4.74 0.51
CA ASN A 94 5.67 -5.25 -0.52
C ASN A 94 4.94 -6.05 -1.59
N ALA A 95 4.02 -6.94 -1.20
CA ALA A 95 3.19 -7.65 -2.17
C ALA A 95 2.41 -6.69 -3.06
N GLY A 96 1.84 -5.63 -2.47
CA GLY A 96 1.08 -4.61 -3.17
C GLY A 96 1.93 -3.85 -4.17
N MET A 97 3.12 -3.42 -3.78
CA MET A 97 4.07 -2.75 -4.65
C MET A 97 4.44 -3.62 -5.86
N HIS A 98 4.70 -4.91 -5.64
CA HIS A 98 5.00 -5.86 -6.73
C HIS A 98 3.81 -6.04 -7.69
N GLU A 99 2.58 -6.09 -7.17
CA GLU A 99 1.37 -6.20 -8.00
C GLU A 99 1.07 -4.91 -8.77
N ILE A 100 1.25 -3.74 -8.14
CA ILE A 100 1.11 -2.43 -8.78
C ILE A 100 2.18 -2.28 -9.87
N HIS A 101 3.44 -2.59 -9.57
CA HIS A 101 4.53 -2.55 -10.54
C HIS A 101 4.22 -3.42 -11.76
N LYS A 102 3.77 -4.66 -11.54
CA LYS A 102 3.36 -5.56 -12.63
C LYS A 102 2.25 -4.97 -13.49
N LYS A 103 1.29 -4.26 -12.88
CA LYS A 103 0.19 -3.59 -13.61
C LYS A 103 0.69 -2.40 -14.42
N LEU A 104 1.52 -1.55 -13.82
CA LEU A 104 2.15 -0.42 -14.50
C LEU A 104 2.96 -0.89 -15.71
N GLN A 105 3.81 -1.90 -15.54
CA GLN A 105 4.62 -2.46 -16.63
C GLN A 105 3.76 -3.04 -17.76
N LYS A 106 2.65 -3.71 -17.43
CA LYS A 106 1.73 -4.25 -18.45
C LYS A 106 1.07 -3.15 -19.30
N ASN A 107 0.89 -1.97 -18.72
CA ASN A 107 0.17 -0.85 -19.35
C ASN A 107 1.09 0.27 -19.85
N LEU A 108 2.41 0.12 -19.73
CA LEU A 108 3.40 1.17 -19.97
C LEU A 108 3.25 1.85 -21.34
N ASP A 109 2.96 1.08 -22.40
CA ASP A 109 2.80 1.61 -23.76
C ASP A 109 1.58 2.54 -23.93
N ARG A 110 0.57 2.41 -23.06
CA ARG A 110 -0.73 3.12 -23.16
C ARG A 110 -0.96 4.12 -22.03
N ASP A 111 -0.23 3.96 -20.94
CA ASP A 111 -0.30 4.77 -19.72
C ASP A 111 1.10 4.92 -19.11
N PRO A 112 2.02 5.66 -19.77
CA PRO A 112 3.40 5.79 -19.31
C PRO A 112 3.54 6.41 -17.92
N GLU A 113 2.59 7.27 -17.56
CA GLU A 113 2.53 7.96 -16.26
C GLU A 113 1.87 7.11 -15.17
N GLY A 114 1.21 6.00 -15.52
CA GLY A 114 0.57 5.09 -14.57
C GLY A 114 -0.72 5.60 -13.93
N ILE A 115 -1.17 6.80 -14.29
CA ILE A 115 -2.34 7.47 -13.68
C ILE A 115 -3.61 6.66 -13.93
N LYS A 116 -3.85 6.27 -15.19
CA LYS A 116 -5.06 5.51 -15.54
C LYS A 116 -5.07 4.16 -14.86
N THR A 117 -3.91 3.50 -14.82
CA THR A 117 -3.72 2.22 -14.16
C THR A 117 -4.02 2.32 -12.66
N LEU A 118 -3.51 3.34 -11.96
CA LEU A 118 -3.82 3.56 -10.55
C LEU A 118 -5.29 3.86 -10.31
N LEU A 119 -5.90 4.72 -11.13
CA LEU A 119 -7.32 5.04 -11.05
C LEU A 119 -8.19 3.79 -11.25
N GLU A 120 -7.87 2.94 -12.22
CA GLU A 120 -8.56 1.68 -12.45
C GLU A 120 -8.47 0.74 -11.23
N LEU A 121 -7.31 0.69 -10.55
CA LEU A 121 -7.16 -0.11 -9.33
C LEU A 121 -8.07 0.42 -8.20
N ILE A 122 -8.10 1.73 -8.00
CA ILE A 122 -8.96 2.38 -7.00
C ILE A 122 -10.44 2.12 -7.32
N LEU A 123 -10.87 2.38 -8.56
CA LEU A 123 -12.25 2.17 -8.98
C LEU A 123 -12.67 0.71 -8.85
N LYS A 124 -11.78 -0.23 -9.20
CA LYS A 124 -12.04 -1.66 -9.01
C LYS A 124 -12.22 -2.01 -7.54
N GLN A 125 -11.40 -1.45 -6.66
CA GLN A 125 -11.51 -1.69 -5.23
C GLN A 125 -12.81 -1.09 -4.67
N ARG A 126 -13.14 0.15 -5.05
CA ARG A 126 -14.40 0.81 -4.70
C ARG A 126 -15.60 -0.03 -5.09
N ASN A 127 -15.68 -0.46 -6.35
CA ASN A 127 -16.80 -1.24 -6.87
C ASN A 127 -16.90 -2.66 -6.26
N SER A 128 -15.86 -3.13 -5.56
CA SER A 128 -15.91 -4.40 -4.83
C SER A 128 -16.55 -4.29 -3.43
N LEU A 129 -16.69 -3.06 -2.93
CA LEU A 129 -17.39 -2.76 -1.68
C LEU A 129 -18.88 -2.70 -1.99
N LYS A 130 -19.67 -3.62 -1.41
CA LYS A 130 -21.09 -3.81 -1.74
C LYS A 130 -22.05 -2.80 -1.10
N ASP A 131 -21.55 -1.90 -0.26
CA ASP A 131 -22.35 -1.06 0.63
C ASP A 131 -22.14 0.46 0.43
N ILE A 132 -21.61 0.87 -0.73
CA ILE A 132 -21.57 2.29 -1.10
C ILE A 132 -22.67 2.48 -2.14
N ASP A 133 -23.81 3.02 -1.71
CA ASP A 133 -24.77 3.59 -2.65
C ASP A 133 -24.02 4.64 -3.48
N ASP A 134 -24.04 4.48 -4.80
CA ASP A 134 -23.48 5.46 -5.75
C ASP A 134 -24.31 6.74 -5.67
N GLU A 135 -24.18 7.52 -4.59
CA GLU A 135 -24.45 8.95 -4.69
C GLU A 135 -23.42 9.48 -5.69
N GLU A 136 -23.88 9.81 -6.90
CA GLU A 136 -23.09 10.33 -8.01
C GLU A 136 -22.36 11.60 -7.58
N GLU A 137 -21.22 11.47 -6.90
CA GLU A 137 -20.25 12.55 -6.82
C GLU A 137 -19.63 12.68 -8.21
N GLU A 138 -20.21 13.60 -8.99
CA GLU A 138 -19.67 14.10 -10.24
C GLU A 138 -18.24 14.57 -9.96
N ILE A 139 -17.25 13.75 -10.35
CA ILE A 139 -15.83 14.12 -10.24
C ILE A 139 -15.60 15.24 -11.23
N VAL A 140 -15.76 16.48 -10.77
CA VAL A 140 -15.38 17.68 -11.53
C VAL A 140 -13.85 17.74 -11.54
N LEU A 141 -13.26 17.21 -12.61
CA LEU A 141 -11.84 17.41 -12.90
C LEU A 141 -11.65 18.89 -13.32
N PRO A 142 -10.67 19.61 -12.73
CA PRO A 142 -10.32 20.97 -13.17
C PRO A 142 -9.67 20.99 -14.56
#